data_AF-A0AAD5JW21-F1
#
_entry.id   AF-A0AAD5JW21-F1
#
_cell.length_a   1.000
_cell.length_b   1.000
_cell.length_c   1.000
_cell.angle_alpha   90.00
_cell.angle_beta   90.00
_cell.angle_gamma   90.00
#
_symmetry.space_group_name_H-M   'P 1'
#
loop_
_entity.id
_entity.type
_entity.pdbx_description
1 polymer ?
#
loop_
_entity_poly.entity_id
_entity_poly.type
_entity_poly.pdbx_seq_one_letter_code
_entity_poly.pdbx_strand_id
1 'polypeptide(L)'
;MRMRNPLKHKSKRRQFLELQEDTGFSAGQFETPEPKIPWKAIFLATLLFLAGSALIVVGVLIRYGHITSDVWLSRGIPFIVIGSVMFIPGAYHLYLAYYAYYKYPGYDFSQIPDWD
;
A
#
# COMPACT_ATOMS: atom_id res chain seq x y z
N MET A 1 -9.26 -28.84 -36.95
CA MET A 1 -9.26 -28.55 -35.49
C MET A 1 -9.50 -27.05 -35.30
N ARG A 2 -10.63 -26.66 -34.67
CA ARG A 2 -11.00 -25.25 -34.47
C ARG A 2 -10.57 -24.84 -33.05
N MET A 3 -9.45 -24.14 -32.92
CA MET A 3 -8.96 -23.67 -31.61
C MET A 3 -9.95 -22.66 -31.03
N ARG A 4 -10.39 -22.89 -29.78
CA ARG A 4 -11.25 -21.95 -29.06
C ARG A 4 -10.39 -20.78 -28.59
N ASN A 5 -10.80 -19.56 -28.93
CA ASN A 5 -10.09 -18.34 -28.56
C ASN A 5 -10.26 -18.06 -27.05
N PRO A 6 -9.18 -18.06 -26.24
CA PRO A 6 -9.25 -17.94 -24.78
C PRO A 6 -9.63 -16.53 -24.28
N LEU A 7 -9.68 -15.53 -25.17
CA LEU A 7 -9.93 -14.13 -24.82
C LEU A 7 -11.42 -13.71 -24.87
N LYS A 8 -12.35 -14.65 -25.08
CA LYS A 8 -13.78 -14.32 -25.15
C LYS A 8 -14.37 -14.21 -23.74
N HIS A 9 -14.75 -13.00 -23.34
CA HIS A 9 -15.46 -12.74 -22.10
C HIS A 9 -16.68 -13.66 -21.95
N LYS A 10 -16.72 -14.49 -20.90
CA LYS A 10 -17.85 -15.39 -20.64
C LYS A 10 -19.08 -14.56 -20.30
N SER A 11 -20.24 -14.96 -20.82
CA SER A 11 -21.53 -14.37 -20.46
C SER A 11 -21.86 -14.69 -19.00
N LYS A 12 -22.38 -13.73 -18.23
CA LYS A 12 -22.78 -13.89 -16.81
C LYS A 12 -23.62 -15.15 -16.59
N ARG A 13 -24.50 -15.49 -17.53
CA ARG A 13 -25.37 -16.67 -17.46
C ARG A 13 -24.60 -18.00 -17.47
N ARG A 14 -23.48 -18.08 -18.19
CA ARG A 14 -22.61 -19.27 -18.22
C ARG A 14 -21.80 -19.43 -16.95
N GLN A 15 -21.40 -18.30 -16.34
CA GLN A 15 -20.68 -18.30 -15.08
C GLN A 15 -21.57 -18.79 -13.93
N PHE A 16 -22.84 -18.40 -13.93
CA PHE A 16 -23.84 -18.93 -12.98
C PHE A 16 -24.10 -20.43 -13.16
N LEU A 17 -24.08 -20.95 -14.39
CA LEU A 17 -24.26 -22.38 -14.65
C LEU A 17 -23.04 -23.21 -14.22
N GLU A 18 -21.82 -22.69 -14.39
CA GLU A 18 -20.59 -23.34 -13.87
C GLU A 18 -20.54 -23.35 -12.34
N LEU A 19 -21.11 -22.35 -11.65
CA LEU A 19 -21.25 -22.35 -10.19
C LEU A 19 -22.30 -23.34 -9.67
N GLN A 20 -23.18 -23.83 -10.55
CA GLN A 20 -24.25 -24.77 -10.21
C GLN A 20 -23.87 -26.22 -10.51
N GLU A 21 -22.77 -26.47 -11.22
CA GLU A 21 -22.13 -27.79 -11.28
C GLU A 21 -21.40 -28.02 -9.95
N ASP A 22 -21.95 -28.94 -9.14
CA ASP A 22 -21.37 -29.38 -7.87
C ASP A 22 -20.10 -30.21 -8.16
N THR A 23 -19.01 -29.53 -8.49
CA THR A 23 -17.67 -30.10 -8.48
C THR A 23 -17.33 -30.33 -7.01
N GLY A 24 -17.57 -31.54 -6.51
CA GLY A 24 -17.42 -31.88 -5.10
C GLY A 24 -16.07 -31.46 -4.48
N PHE A 25 -15.91 -31.67 -3.17
CA PHE A 25 -14.75 -31.23 -2.38
C PHE A 25 -13.41 -31.32 -3.15
N SER A 26 -12.81 -30.16 -3.43
CA SER A 26 -11.45 -30.07 -3.93
C SER A 26 -10.57 -29.45 -2.84
N ALA A 27 -9.44 -30.09 -2.53
CA ALA A 27 -8.53 -29.60 -1.50
C ALA A 27 -8.02 -28.17 -1.80
N GLY A 28 -7.91 -27.82 -3.08
CA GLY A 28 -7.49 -26.49 -3.54
C GLY A 28 -8.51 -25.37 -3.32
N GLN A 29 -9.77 -25.65 -2.96
CA GLN A 29 -10.76 -24.61 -2.66
C GLN A 29 -10.38 -23.75 -1.44
N PHE A 30 -9.62 -24.32 -0.50
CA PHE A 30 -9.19 -23.65 0.73
C PHE A 30 -7.81 -23.01 0.59
N GLU A 31 -7.15 -23.16 -0.56
CA GLU A 31 -5.91 -22.45 -0.83
C GLU A 31 -6.24 -20.98 -1.09
N THR A 32 -5.69 -20.11 -0.24
CA THR A 32 -5.80 -18.67 -0.45
C THR A 32 -4.95 -18.31 -1.67
N PRO A 33 -5.52 -17.62 -2.68
CA PRO A 33 -4.74 -17.21 -3.84
C PRO A 33 -3.58 -16.33 -3.40
N GLU A 34 -2.43 -16.45 -4.07
CA GLU A 34 -1.28 -15.61 -3.74
C GLU A 34 -1.66 -14.12 -3.84
N PRO A 35 -1.51 -13.36 -2.75
CA PRO A 35 -1.92 -11.97 -2.73
C PRO A 35 -1.04 -11.16 -3.67
N LYS A 36 -1.68 -10.42 -4.57
CA LYS A 36 -1.01 -9.54 -5.53
C LYS A 36 -0.29 -8.42 -4.78
N ILE A 37 0.95 -8.13 -5.15
CA ILE A 37 1.73 -7.06 -4.52
C ILE A 37 1.13 -5.69 -4.92
N PRO A 38 0.70 -4.85 -3.95
CA PRO A 38 0.04 -3.57 -4.20
C PRO A 38 1.07 -2.47 -4.49
N TRP A 39 1.73 -2.55 -5.65
CA TRP A 39 2.83 -1.64 -6.02
C TRP A 39 2.48 -0.15 -5.94
N LYS A 40 1.26 0.23 -6.34
CA LYS A 40 0.78 1.63 -6.26
C LYS A 40 0.75 2.13 -4.83
N ALA A 41 0.23 1.31 -3.90
CA ALA A 41 0.12 1.65 -2.50
C ALA A 41 1.49 1.77 -1.84
N ILE A 42 2.41 0.85 -2.14
CA ILE A 42 3.80 0.89 -1.65
C ILE A 42 4.52 2.15 -2.15
N PHE A 43 4.35 2.50 -3.43
CA PHE A 43 4.92 3.73 -4.00
C PHE A 43 4.40 4.97 -3.28
N LEU A 44 3.08 5.06 -3.06
CA LEU A 44 2.45 6.16 -2.34
C LEU A 44 2.97 6.26 -0.90
N ALA A 45 3.01 5.14 -0.17
CA ALA A 45 3.52 5.09 1.20
C ALA A 45 4.99 5.56 1.28
N THR A 46 5.81 5.12 0.32
CA THR A 46 7.22 5.54 0.21
C THR A 46 7.33 7.03 -0.04
N LEU A 47 6.51 7.60 -0.93
CA LEU A 47 6.48 9.04 -1.19
C LEU A 47 6.08 9.83 0.06
N LEU A 48 5.00 9.43 0.75
CA LEU A 48 4.55 10.07 1.98
C LEU A 48 5.63 10.01 3.08
N PHE A 49 6.29 8.87 3.23
CA PHE A 49 7.37 8.68 4.19
C PHE A 49 8.56 9.59 3.91
N LEU A 50 9.04 9.64 2.66
CA LEU A 50 10.19 10.46 2.28
C LEU A 50 9.88 11.95 2.36
N ALA A 51 8.73 12.38 1.82
CA ALA A 51 8.31 13.77 1.87
C ALA A 51 8.03 14.24 3.32
N GLY A 52 7.37 13.40 4.12
CA GLY A 52 7.13 13.67 5.54
C GLY A 52 8.42 13.79 6.34
N SER A 53 9.37 12.86 6.13
CA SER A 53 10.70 12.91 6.75
C SER A 53 11.46 14.19 6.38
N ALA A 54 11.44 14.57 5.11
CA ALA A 54 12.09 15.79 4.64
C ALA A 54 11.48 17.05 5.29
N LEU A 55 10.15 17.15 5.38
CA LEU A 55 9.46 18.26 6.03
C LEU A 55 9.77 18.35 7.53
N ILE A 56 9.82 17.21 8.23
CA ILE A 56 10.21 17.17 9.65
C ILE A 56 11.65 17.67 9.81
N VAL A 57 12.59 17.17 9.01
CA VAL A 57 14.01 17.59 9.06
C VAL A 57 14.13 19.10 8.82
N VAL A 58 13.47 19.61 7.78
CA VAL A 58 13.48 21.05 7.48
C VAL A 58 12.84 21.86 8.63
N GLY A 59 11.69 21.43 9.14
CA GLY A 59 11.00 22.11 10.24
C GLY A 59 11.82 22.16 11.52
N VAL A 60 12.53 21.07 11.84
CA VAL A 60 13.45 20.97 12.97
C VAL A 60 14.66 21.89 12.78
N LEU A 61 15.27 21.90 11.59
CA LEU A 61 16.41 22.78 11.30
C LEU A 61 16.04 24.27 11.36
N ILE A 62 14.83 24.64 10.91
CA ILE A 62 14.28 26.00 11.08
C ILE A 62 14.11 26.32 12.56
N ARG A 63 13.58 25.38 13.35
CA ARG A 63 13.33 25.56 14.79
C ARG A 63 14.60 25.72 15.62
N TYR A 64 15.72 25.14 15.19
CA TYR A 64 17.02 25.32 15.82
C TYR A 64 17.83 26.50 15.26
N GLY A 65 17.25 27.29 14.34
CA GLY A 65 17.90 28.48 13.79
C GLY A 65 19.06 28.20 12.84
N HIS A 66 19.19 26.97 12.33
CA HIS A 66 20.33 26.59 11.48
C HIS A 66 20.23 27.15 10.05
N ILE A 67 19.02 27.43 9.57
CA ILE A 67 18.75 27.86 8.18
C ILE A 67 18.23 29.31 8.12
N THR A 68 17.84 29.92 9.24
CA THR A 68 16.98 31.12 9.20
C THR A 68 17.05 31.96 10.48
N SER A 69 16.86 33.29 10.35
CA SER A 69 16.96 34.28 11.43
C SER A 69 15.81 34.21 12.46
N ASP A 70 16.03 34.77 13.66
CA ASP A 70 15.17 34.63 14.85
C ASP A 70 13.67 34.92 14.61
N VAL A 71 13.37 35.79 13.64
CA VAL A 71 12.01 36.20 13.25
C VAL A 71 11.14 35.02 12.72
N TRP A 72 11.77 33.93 12.31
CA TRP A 72 11.12 32.83 11.60
C TRP A 72 11.14 31.50 12.36
N LEU A 73 11.70 31.46 13.58
CA LEU A 73 11.70 30.28 14.46
C LEU A 73 10.27 29.74 14.74
N SER A 74 9.28 30.63 14.70
CA SER A 74 7.85 30.31 14.83
C SER A 74 7.28 29.59 13.59
N ARG A 75 7.95 29.69 12.44
CA ARG A 75 7.47 29.12 11.16
C ARG A 75 7.91 27.68 10.93
N GLY A 76 8.78 27.11 11.76
CA GLY A 76 9.19 25.70 11.67
C GLY A 76 8.11 24.71 12.14
N ILE A 77 7.28 25.11 13.11
CA ILE A 77 6.23 24.25 13.71
C ILE A 77 5.26 23.68 12.65
N PRO A 78 4.70 24.48 11.72
CA PRO A 78 3.84 23.95 10.66
C PRO A 78 4.48 22.83 9.83
N PHE A 79 5.76 22.94 9.47
CA PHE A 79 6.47 21.91 8.71
C PHE A 79 6.62 20.62 9.51
N ILE A 80 6.92 20.72 10.80
CA ILE A 80 7.00 19.55 11.70
C ILE A 80 5.63 18.87 11.80
N VAL A 81 4.55 19.64 11.96
CA VAL A 81 3.18 19.11 12.08
C VAL A 81 2.76 18.40 10.80
N ILE A 82 2.86 19.08 9.64
CA ILE A 82 2.48 18.50 8.35
C ILE A 82 3.35 17.30 8.02
N GLY A 83 4.66 17.41 8.24
CA GLY A 83 5.59 16.31 8.03
C GLY A 83 5.26 15.08 8.89
N SER A 84 4.88 15.29 10.16
CA SER A 84 4.44 14.20 11.05
C SER A 84 3.17 13.53 10.57
N VAL A 85 2.17 14.32 10.13
CA VAL A 85 0.91 13.79 9.57
C VAL A 85 1.15 12.94 8.32
N MET A 86 2.12 13.30 7.48
CA MET A 86 2.49 12.51 6.30
C MET A 86 3.35 11.29 6.65
N PHE A 87 4.25 11.44 7.63
CA PHE A 87 5.20 10.41 8.03
C PHE A 87 4.53 9.20 8.67
N ILE A 88 3.57 9.40 9.58
CA ILE A 88 2.89 8.32 10.32
C ILE A 88 2.27 7.27 9.37
N PRO A 89 1.36 7.63 8.44
CA PRO A 89 0.79 6.67 7.51
C PRO A 89 1.83 6.09 6.53
N GLY A 90 2.80 6.89 6.08
CA GLY A 90 3.87 6.42 5.20
C GLY A 90 4.75 5.34 5.85
N ALA A 91 5.22 5.60 7.06
CA ALA A 91 6.05 4.67 7.83
C ALA A 91 5.30 3.39 8.19
N TYR A 92 4.03 3.50 8.59
CA TYR A 92 3.19 2.35 8.95
C TYR A 92 3.00 1.39 7.77
N HIS A 93 2.61 1.91 6.60
CA HIS A 93 2.40 1.05 5.42
C HIS A 93 3.71 0.49 4.87
N LEU A 94 4.82 1.24 4.95
CA LEU A 94 6.13 0.73 4.53
C LEU A 94 6.64 -0.36 5.46
N TYR A 95 6.40 -0.25 6.77
CA TYR A 95 6.66 -1.31 7.76
C TYR A 95 5.86 -2.57 7.42
N LEU A 96 4.54 -2.46 7.23
CA LEU A 96 3.72 -3.63 6.85
C LEU A 96 4.19 -4.28 5.54
N ALA A 97 4.48 -3.47 4.51
CA ALA A 97 4.99 -3.97 3.24
C ALA A 97 6.33 -4.70 3.38
N TYR A 98 7.24 -4.19 4.23
CA TYR A 98 8.51 -4.83 4.53
C TYR A 98 8.28 -6.21 5.17
N TYR A 99 7.46 -6.32 6.21
CA TYR A 99 7.21 -7.60 6.86
C TYR A 99 6.46 -8.60 5.96
N ALA A 100 5.52 -8.12 5.14
CA ALA A 100 4.83 -8.92 4.14
C ALA A 100 5.79 -9.44 3.04
N TYR A 101 6.79 -8.63 2.64
CA TYR A 101 7.81 -9.03 1.68
C TYR A 101 8.70 -10.17 2.21
N TYR A 102 9.09 -10.12 3.49
CA TYR A 102 9.87 -11.19 4.14
C TYR A 102 9.02 -12.39 4.61
N LYS A 103 7.71 -12.41 4.31
CA LYS A 103 6.80 -13.50 4.67
C LYS A 103 6.78 -13.82 6.17
N TYR A 104 6.91 -12.79 7.01
CA TYR A 104 6.73 -12.97 8.45
C TYR A 104 5.30 -13.44 8.75
N PRO A 105 5.11 -14.45 9.61
CA PRO A 105 3.79 -14.99 9.92
C PRO A 105 2.90 -13.88 10.51
N GLY A 106 1.70 -13.71 9.96
CA GLY A 106 0.73 -12.69 10.38
C GLY A 106 0.78 -11.38 9.58
N TYR A 107 1.75 -11.22 8.68
CA TYR A 107 1.84 -10.08 7.76
C TYR A 107 1.49 -10.50 6.35
N ASP A 108 0.54 -9.80 5.75
CA ASP A 108 0.13 -10.04 4.38
C ASP A 108 -0.11 -8.74 3.62
N PHE A 109 0.12 -8.78 2.31
CA PHE A 109 -0.13 -7.65 1.43
C PHE A 109 -1.61 -7.26 1.38
N SER A 110 -2.53 -8.17 1.70
CA SER A 110 -3.96 -7.88 1.84
C SER A 110 -4.29 -6.86 2.95
N GLN A 111 -3.38 -6.64 3.90
CA GLN A 111 -3.54 -5.63 4.96
C GLN A 111 -3.22 -4.21 4.47
N ILE A 112 -2.64 -4.06 3.29
CA ILE A 112 -2.34 -2.77 2.67
C ILE A 112 -3.54 -2.38 1.80
N PRO A 113 -4.10 -1.17 1.94
CA PRO A 113 -5.20 -0.73 1.10
C PRO A 113 -4.79 -0.75 -0.38
N ASP A 114 -5.55 -1.48 -1.19
CA ASP A 114 -5.45 -1.44 -2.63
C ASP A 114 -6.17 -0.21 -3.18
N TRP A 115 -5.45 0.59 -3.96
CA TRP A 115 -5.97 1.76 -4.68
C TRP A 115 -5.96 1.42 -6.17
N ASP A 116 -6.91 0.58 -6.59
CA ASP A 116 -7.09 0.19 -7.99
C ASP A 116 -7.55 1.36 -8.87
#